data_AF-W9CPV5-F1
#
_entry.id   AF-W9CPV5-F1
#
_cell.length_a   1.000
_cell.length_b   1.000
_cell.length_c   1.000
_cell.angle_alpha   90.00
_cell.angle_beta   90.00
_cell.angle_gamma   90.00
#
_symmetry.space_group_name_H-M   'P 1'
#
loop_
_entity.id
_entity.type
_entity.pdbx_description
1 polymer ?
#
loop_
_entity_poly.entity_id
_entity_poly.type
_entity_poly.pdbx_seq_one_letter_code
_entity_poly.pdbx_strand_id
1 'polypeptide(L)'
;MESTPQPSDSSSEKLTTFSYFPELPTELRLKIWDLCIPAARDVYLSPKADRRIQKHPPFRGWFITSASFIVGGLEFDTNCIPPLLHVNQESQEVGLASYELAFESCHRAGTAYIDFERDTLKMTRAGANCLGMFLGGAFWGADGAEKIRNLEFRVETHMWDVVDFCWNDVRQFSSLRNLRLMIYASFVDDSDIPGIREKLRNFALRHPEWKVPNIRIWLGSPSMRHWVTLEDLNITENVLE
;
A
#
# COMPACT_ATOMS: atom_id res chain seq x y z
N MET A 1 -65.73 32.72 -4.71
CA MET A 1 -64.50 32.28 -5.40
C MET A 1 -63.37 33.03 -4.75
N GLU A 2 -62.72 32.39 -3.78
CA GLU A 2 -61.70 32.99 -2.94
C GLU A 2 -60.38 32.31 -3.31
N SER A 3 -59.49 33.07 -3.95
CA SER A 3 -58.21 32.57 -4.45
C SER A 3 -57.15 32.76 -3.38
N THR A 4 -56.74 31.66 -2.74
CA THR A 4 -55.56 31.62 -1.86
C THR A 4 -54.28 31.78 -2.68
N PRO A 5 -53.34 32.67 -2.27
CA PRO A 5 -52.07 32.83 -2.95
C PRO A 5 -51.10 31.70 -2.59
N GLN A 6 -50.47 31.12 -3.61
CA GLN A 6 -49.45 30.09 -3.50
C GLN A 6 -48.18 30.66 -2.83
N PRO A 7 -47.54 29.92 -1.90
CA PRO A 7 -46.26 30.33 -1.33
C PRO A 7 -45.18 30.28 -2.40
N SER A 8 -44.51 31.42 -2.60
CA SER A 8 -43.35 31.57 -3.47
C SER A 8 -42.24 30.61 -3.05
N ASP A 9 -41.85 29.73 -3.97
CA ASP A 9 -40.68 28.86 -3.87
C ASP A 9 -39.44 29.71 -3.53
N SER A 10 -38.99 29.61 -2.27
CA SER A 10 -37.71 30.16 -1.84
C SER A 10 -36.61 29.44 -2.63
N SER A 11 -35.97 30.17 -3.53
CA SER A 11 -34.80 29.72 -4.28
C SER A 11 -33.76 29.15 -3.31
N SER A 12 -33.57 27.83 -3.37
CA SER A 12 -32.45 27.14 -2.74
C SER A 12 -31.16 27.60 -3.43
N GLU A 13 -30.60 28.71 -2.96
CA GLU A 13 -29.26 29.12 -3.36
C GLU A 13 -28.30 28.03 -2.90
N LYS A 14 -27.73 27.31 -3.88
CA LYS A 14 -26.68 26.34 -3.61
C LYS A 14 -25.52 27.08 -2.96
N LEU A 15 -25.32 26.85 -1.66
CA LEU A 15 -24.14 27.31 -0.93
C LEU A 15 -22.91 26.63 -1.53
N THR A 16 -22.25 27.27 -2.50
CA THR A 16 -21.05 26.74 -3.17
C THR A 16 -19.75 27.10 -2.45
N THR A 17 -19.81 27.95 -1.43
CA THR A 17 -18.63 28.51 -0.78
C THR A 17 -18.78 28.49 0.74
N PHE A 18 -17.80 27.89 1.43
CA PHE A 18 -17.72 27.92 2.89
C PHE A 18 -16.82 29.07 3.33
N SER A 19 -17.41 30.22 3.67
CA SER A 19 -16.69 31.47 3.93
C SER A 19 -16.07 31.57 5.32
N TYR A 20 -16.47 30.74 6.28
CA TYR A 20 -16.04 30.86 7.68
C TYR A 20 -14.74 30.16 8.01
N PHE A 21 -14.27 29.22 7.17
CA PHE A 21 -13.01 28.53 7.45
C PHE A 21 -11.82 29.48 7.57
N PRO A 22 -11.62 30.45 6.64
CA PRO A 22 -10.50 31.39 6.74
C PRO A 22 -10.58 32.36 7.92
N GLU A 23 -11.76 32.55 8.52
CA GLU A 23 -11.95 33.42 9.70
C GLU A 23 -11.52 32.75 11.01
N LEU A 24 -11.30 31.43 10.99
CA LEU A 24 -10.81 30.70 12.16
C LEU A 24 -9.35 31.07 12.48
N PRO A 25 -8.98 31.18 13.77
CA PRO A 25 -7.59 31.23 14.20
C PRO A 25 -6.77 30.12 13.56
N THR A 26 -5.52 30.43 13.21
CA THR A 26 -4.60 29.52 12.51
C THR A 26 -4.47 28.19 13.24
N GLU A 27 -4.42 28.20 14.56
CA GLU A 27 -4.30 26.99 15.37
C GLU A 27 -5.51 26.05 15.20
N LEU A 28 -6.71 26.61 15.01
CA LEU A 28 -7.91 25.80 14.75
C LEU A 28 -7.93 25.27 13.33
N ARG A 29 -7.52 26.08 12.33
CA ARG A 29 -7.42 25.64 10.94
C ARG A 29 -6.42 24.49 10.78
N LEU A 30 -5.23 24.61 11.36
CA LEU A 30 -4.22 23.55 11.37
C LEU A 30 -4.72 22.28 12.06
N LYS A 31 -5.41 22.40 13.21
CA LYS A 31 -6.04 21.24 13.86
C LYS A 31 -7.10 20.58 12.99
N ILE A 32 -7.89 21.36 12.25
CA ILE A 32 -8.87 20.80 11.32
C ILE A 32 -8.15 20.05 10.19
N TRP A 33 -7.09 20.62 9.61
CA TRP A 33 -6.31 19.93 8.58
C TRP A 33 -5.63 18.66 9.08
N ASP A 34 -5.07 18.66 10.28
CA ASP A 34 -4.51 17.47 10.92
C ASP A 34 -5.57 16.37 11.08
N LEU A 35 -6.80 16.74 11.47
CA LEU A 35 -7.93 15.81 11.57
C LEU A 35 -8.45 15.35 10.20
N CYS A 36 -8.18 16.10 9.14
CA CYS A 36 -8.52 15.70 7.77
C CYS A 36 -7.54 14.67 7.20
N ILE A 37 -6.34 14.49 7.79
CA ILE A 37 -5.36 13.51 7.29
C ILE A 37 -6.06 12.14 7.18
N PRO A 38 -6.08 11.53 5.98
CA PRO A 38 -6.80 10.30 5.79
C PRO A 38 -6.29 9.16 6.69
N ALA A 39 -7.19 8.23 6.99
CA ALA A 39 -6.80 6.97 7.60
C ALA A 39 -5.86 6.17 6.68
N ALA A 40 -5.19 5.16 7.25
CA ALA A 40 -4.38 4.21 6.50
C ALA A 40 -5.16 3.65 5.30
N ARG A 41 -4.52 3.63 4.13
CA ARG A 41 -5.13 3.19 2.87
C ARG A 41 -4.30 2.13 2.17
N ASP A 42 -4.98 1.35 1.36
CA ASP A 42 -4.39 0.37 0.46
C ASP A 42 -4.01 1.06 -0.85
N VAL A 43 -2.73 1.13 -1.17
CA VAL A 43 -2.21 1.77 -2.39
C VAL A 43 -1.82 0.70 -3.40
N TYR A 44 -2.52 0.63 -4.53
CA TYR A 44 -2.33 -0.44 -5.51
C TYR A 44 -1.27 -0.05 -6.53
N LEU A 45 -0.20 -0.82 -6.60
CA LEU A 45 0.84 -0.70 -7.59
C LEU A 45 0.67 -1.70 -8.73
N SER A 46 0.86 -1.21 -9.95
CA SER A 46 1.01 -2.05 -11.12
C SER A 46 2.22 -1.64 -11.97
N PRO A 47 2.88 -2.61 -12.61
CA PRO A 47 3.82 -2.32 -13.66
C PRO A 47 3.07 -1.78 -14.88
N LYS A 48 3.54 -0.68 -15.48
CA LYS A 48 2.98 -0.20 -16.76
C LYS A 48 3.96 -0.48 -17.88
N ALA A 49 3.49 -1.26 -18.84
CA ALA A 49 4.20 -1.48 -20.10
C ALA A 49 3.91 -0.34 -21.09
N ASP A 50 4.94 0.19 -21.74
CA ASP A 50 4.84 1.11 -22.87
C ASP A 50 4.59 0.33 -24.16
N ARG A 51 3.32 0.22 -24.52
CA ARG A 51 2.88 -0.50 -25.73
C ARG A 51 3.46 0.07 -27.04
N ARG A 52 4.12 1.23 -27.03
CA ARG A 52 4.73 1.84 -28.22
C ARG A 52 6.10 1.27 -28.56
N ILE A 53 6.78 0.62 -27.61
CA ILE A 53 8.11 0.05 -27.81
C ILE A 53 7.97 -1.46 -27.97
N GLN A 54 7.95 -1.93 -29.22
CA GLN A 54 7.77 -3.35 -29.55
C GLN A 54 9.04 -4.21 -29.35
N LYS A 55 10.22 -3.60 -29.15
CA LYS A 55 11.51 -4.31 -29.30
C LYS A 55 12.23 -4.74 -28.00
N HIS A 56 11.82 -4.28 -26.82
CA HIS A 56 12.38 -4.69 -25.52
C HIS A 56 11.28 -4.54 -24.47
N PRO A 57 11.31 -5.26 -23.31
CA PRO A 57 10.23 -5.18 -22.34
C PRO A 57 10.06 -3.71 -21.96
N PRO A 58 8.92 -3.08 -22.32
CA PRO A 58 8.85 -1.64 -22.33
C PRO A 58 8.41 -1.19 -20.94
N PHE A 59 9.21 -1.42 -19.92
CA PHE A 59 8.82 -1.13 -18.55
C PHE A 59 8.98 0.36 -18.26
N ARG A 60 7.88 1.07 -17.98
CA ARG A 60 7.90 2.52 -17.67
C ARG A 60 8.05 2.83 -16.18
N GLY A 61 8.32 1.81 -15.37
CA GLY A 61 8.28 1.90 -13.92
C GLY A 61 6.92 1.51 -13.32
N TRP A 62 6.78 1.84 -12.05
CA TRP A 62 5.67 1.45 -11.18
C TRP A 62 4.60 2.52 -11.08
N PHE A 63 3.34 2.17 -11.23
CA PHE A 63 2.26 3.16 -11.23
C PHE A 63 1.23 2.81 -10.18
N ILE A 64 0.76 3.82 -9.45
CA ILE A 64 -0.45 3.65 -8.66
C ILE A 64 -1.63 3.54 -9.63
N THR A 65 -2.39 2.44 -9.53
CA THR A 65 -3.64 2.27 -10.29
C THR A 65 -4.83 2.83 -9.53
N SER A 66 -4.83 2.68 -8.21
CA SER A 66 -5.88 3.13 -7.31
C SER A 66 -5.36 3.24 -5.88
N ALA A 67 -6.12 3.93 -5.03
CA ALA A 67 -5.93 3.91 -3.58
C ALA A 67 -7.29 3.74 -2.90
N SER A 68 -7.40 2.82 -1.95
CA SER A 68 -8.64 2.50 -1.23
C SER A 68 -8.50 2.78 0.26
N PHE A 69 -9.41 3.59 0.82
CA PHE A 69 -9.51 3.77 2.27
C PHE A 69 -10.17 2.58 2.98
N ILE A 70 -10.78 1.67 2.22
CA ILE A 70 -11.34 0.43 2.73
C ILE A 70 -10.26 -0.63 2.68
N VAL A 71 -9.79 -1.07 3.85
CA VAL A 71 -8.85 -2.19 3.97
C VAL A 71 -9.47 -3.44 3.37
N GLY A 72 -8.85 -4.00 2.34
CA GLY A 72 -9.39 -5.15 1.61
C GLY A 72 -10.55 -4.83 0.66
N GLY A 73 -10.79 -3.53 0.41
CA GLY A 73 -11.73 -3.06 -0.60
C GLY A 73 -11.33 -3.45 -2.02
N LEU A 74 -12.31 -3.41 -2.93
CA LEU A 74 -12.08 -3.63 -4.36
C LEU A 74 -11.36 -2.40 -4.97
N GLU A 75 -10.60 -2.63 -6.06
CA GLU A 75 -9.74 -1.69 -6.81
C GLU A 75 -10.52 -0.52 -7.49
N PHE A 76 -11.59 0.01 -6.88
CA PHE A 76 -12.54 0.92 -7.52
C PHE A 76 -12.60 2.33 -6.91
N ASP A 77 -11.71 2.68 -5.98
CA ASP A 77 -11.63 4.04 -5.45
C ASP A 77 -10.56 4.84 -6.20
N THR A 78 -10.99 5.92 -6.87
CA THR A 78 -10.30 6.53 -8.02
C THR A 78 -9.36 7.69 -7.69
N ASN A 79 -9.20 8.06 -6.42
CA ASN A 79 -8.34 9.19 -6.05
C ASN A 79 -7.06 8.72 -5.34
N CYS A 80 -6.02 8.49 -6.14
CA CYS A 80 -4.68 8.14 -5.67
C CYS A 80 -4.01 9.27 -4.86
N ILE A 81 -4.43 10.52 -5.09
CA ILE A 81 -3.81 11.69 -4.44
C ILE A 81 -4.62 12.05 -3.19
N PRO A 82 -3.99 12.12 -2.00
CA PRO A 82 -4.65 12.55 -0.78
C PRO A 82 -5.38 13.89 -0.98
N PRO A 83 -6.66 14.00 -0.57
CA PRO A 83 -7.43 15.23 -0.75
C PRO A 83 -6.72 16.48 -0.22
N LEU A 84 -5.98 16.37 0.90
CA LEU A 84 -5.27 17.49 1.52
C LEU A 84 -4.29 18.18 0.57
N LEU A 85 -3.71 17.46 -0.38
CA LEU A 85 -2.73 18.00 -1.31
C LEU A 85 -3.35 18.86 -2.42
N HIS A 86 -4.69 18.93 -2.48
CA HIS A 86 -5.43 19.63 -3.53
C HIS A 86 -6.42 20.68 -3.05
N VAL A 87 -6.66 20.82 -1.73
CA VAL A 87 -7.66 21.77 -1.23
C VAL A 87 -7.14 23.21 -1.32
N ASN A 88 -6.02 23.51 -0.65
CA ASN A 88 -5.37 24.82 -0.62
C ASN A 88 -3.93 24.67 -0.12
N GLN A 89 -3.18 25.77 -0.05
CA GLN A 89 -1.77 25.76 0.35
C GLN A 89 -1.55 25.28 1.80
N GLU A 90 -2.36 25.73 2.76
CA GLU A 90 -2.23 25.35 4.17
C GLU A 90 -2.47 23.84 4.37
N SER A 91 -3.54 23.32 3.77
CA SER A 91 -3.84 21.89 3.75
C SER A 91 -2.73 21.08 3.06
N GLN A 92 -2.15 21.62 1.98
CA GLN A 92 -1.05 20.99 1.28
C GLN A 92 0.21 20.92 2.15
N GLU A 93 0.56 21.98 2.88
CA GLU A 93 1.69 22.00 3.80
C GLU A 93 1.54 20.94 4.91
N VAL A 94 0.35 20.83 5.51
CA VAL A 94 0.02 19.78 6.48
C VAL A 94 0.10 18.38 5.83
N GLY A 95 -0.44 18.23 4.63
CA GLY A 95 -0.39 16.96 3.89
C GLY A 95 1.04 16.52 3.57
N LEU A 96 1.89 17.44 3.10
CA LEU A 96 3.29 17.16 2.76
C LEU A 96 4.18 16.88 3.98
N ALA A 97 3.72 17.19 5.19
CA ALA A 97 4.39 16.75 6.42
C ALA A 97 4.22 15.24 6.69
N SER A 98 3.19 14.61 6.11
CA SER A 98 2.89 13.17 6.27
C SER A 98 3.13 12.35 5.00
N TYR A 99 2.88 12.93 3.82
CA TYR A 99 2.97 12.27 2.53
C TYR A 99 4.22 12.65 1.78
N GLU A 100 4.96 11.65 1.31
CA GLU A 100 6.13 11.82 0.45
C GLU A 100 5.83 11.40 -0.98
N LEU A 101 6.34 12.14 -1.96
CA LEU A 101 6.31 11.71 -3.35
C LEU A 101 7.32 10.56 -3.56
N ALA A 102 6.84 9.40 -4.00
CA ALA A 102 7.57 8.14 -4.03
C ALA A 102 7.62 7.53 -5.44
N PHE A 103 8.46 6.50 -5.57
CA PHE A 103 8.65 5.68 -6.78
C PHE A 103 9.13 6.49 -7.98
N GLU A 104 9.97 7.48 -7.71
CA GLU A 104 10.80 8.13 -8.72
C GLU A 104 11.72 7.08 -9.37
N SER A 105 12.13 7.36 -10.60
CA SER A 105 13.22 6.64 -11.24
C SER A 105 14.05 7.61 -12.09
N CYS A 106 15.22 7.17 -12.55
CA CYS A 106 16.09 8.02 -13.39
C CYS A 106 15.43 8.54 -14.69
N HIS A 107 14.26 8.00 -15.06
CA HIS A 107 13.53 8.37 -16.27
C HIS A 107 12.21 9.09 -16.00
N ARG A 108 11.81 9.28 -14.73
CA ARG A 108 10.53 9.95 -14.40
C ARG A 108 10.50 10.43 -12.95
N ALA A 109 9.78 11.53 -12.73
CA ALA A 109 9.43 11.99 -11.39
C ALA A 109 8.55 10.95 -10.65
N GLY A 110 8.59 10.98 -9.32
CA GLY A 110 7.68 10.21 -8.49
C GLY A 110 6.22 10.44 -8.87
N THR A 111 5.40 9.39 -8.76
CA THR A 111 4.02 9.39 -9.27
C THR A 111 2.97 9.24 -8.16
N ALA A 112 3.42 9.20 -6.92
CA ALA A 112 2.70 8.59 -5.82
C ALA A 112 2.98 9.34 -4.53
N TYR A 113 1.98 9.99 -3.94
CA TYR A 113 2.11 10.46 -2.57
C TYR A 113 1.80 9.32 -1.62
N ILE A 114 2.76 8.93 -0.77
CA ILE A 114 2.69 7.79 0.14
C ILE A 114 2.98 8.26 1.56
N ASP A 115 2.12 7.88 2.51
CA ASP A 115 2.46 7.92 3.93
C ASP A 115 3.10 6.56 4.26
N PHE A 116 4.43 6.51 4.31
CA PHE A 116 5.15 5.24 4.52
C PHE A 116 4.90 4.61 5.89
N GLU A 117 4.38 5.37 6.87
CA GLU A 117 4.05 4.84 8.18
C GLU A 117 2.70 4.12 8.17
N ARG A 118 1.72 4.68 7.47
CA ARG A 118 0.32 4.22 7.54
C ARG A 118 -0.12 3.44 6.31
N ASP A 119 0.29 3.84 5.12
CA ASP A 119 -0.19 3.25 3.88
C ASP A 119 0.32 1.81 3.73
N THR A 120 -0.54 0.94 3.18
CA THR A 120 -0.19 -0.43 2.80
C THR A 120 -0.04 -0.53 1.30
N LEU A 121 1.16 -0.86 0.85
CA LEU A 121 1.45 -1.01 -0.57
C LEU A 121 0.96 -2.37 -1.08
N LYS A 122 0.10 -2.37 -2.09
CA LYS A 122 -0.51 -3.58 -2.66
C LYS A 122 -0.03 -3.87 -4.07
N MET A 123 0.65 -4.99 -4.29
CA MET A 123 1.10 -5.42 -5.62
C MET A 123 0.20 -6.55 -6.13
N THR A 124 -1.00 -6.20 -6.59
CA THR A 124 -2.06 -7.20 -6.90
C THR A 124 -1.98 -7.81 -8.31
N ARG A 125 -1.39 -7.12 -9.29
CA ARG A 125 -1.24 -7.62 -10.67
C ARG A 125 0.17 -8.04 -11.03
N ALA A 126 1.15 -7.66 -10.23
CA ALA A 126 2.57 -7.90 -10.47
C ALA A 126 3.05 -9.18 -9.78
N GLY A 127 2.39 -9.56 -8.68
CA GLY A 127 2.78 -10.70 -7.86
C GLY A 127 4.19 -10.59 -7.28
N ALA A 128 4.65 -11.66 -6.62
CA ALA A 128 6.02 -11.78 -6.08
C ALA A 128 7.11 -11.59 -7.16
N ASN A 129 6.83 -12.00 -8.40
CA ASN A 129 7.78 -11.98 -9.52
C ASN A 129 8.27 -10.59 -9.90
N CYS A 130 7.52 -9.55 -9.53
CA CYS A 130 7.92 -8.19 -9.82
C CYS A 130 8.61 -7.52 -8.63
N LEU A 131 8.82 -8.18 -7.49
CA LEU A 131 9.63 -7.60 -6.41
C LEU A 131 11.07 -7.35 -6.86
N GLY A 132 11.69 -8.30 -7.55
CA GLY A 132 13.01 -8.09 -8.14
C GLY A 132 13.03 -6.91 -9.14
N MET A 133 11.96 -6.69 -9.90
CA MET A 133 11.83 -5.50 -10.75
C MET A 133 11.63 -4.21 -9.95
N PHE A 134 10.90 -4.29 -8.84
CA PHE A 134 10.64 -3.18 -7.92
C PHE A 134 11.90 -2.76 -7.16
N LEU A 135 12.74 -3.73 -6.82
CA LEU A 135 13.99 -3.56 -6.07
C LEU A 135 15.22 -3.38 -6.98
N GLY A 136 15.11 -3.70 -8.27
CA GLY A 136 16.22 -3.91 -9.22
C GLY A 136 17.08 -2.68 -9.57
N GLY A 137 17.07 -1.63 -8.74
CA GLY A 137 17.97 -0.49 -8.84
C GLY A 137 17.72 0.42 -10.05
N ALA A 138 18.65 1.35 -10.29
CA ALA A 138 18.47 2.60 -11.07
C ALA A 138 17.72 2.52 -12.41
N PHE A 139 17.72 1.38 -13.12
CA PHE A 139 17.01 1.25 -14.41
C PHE A 139 15.53 0.89 -14.28
N TRP A 140 15.12 0.14 -13.25
CA TRP A 140 13.76 -0.40 -13.12
C TRP A 140 13.18 -0.34 -11.71
N GLY A 141 14.03 -0.17 -10.70
CA GLY A 141 13.65 -0.06 -9.30
C GLY A 141 12.84 1.19 -9.03
N ALA A 142 12.07 1.14 -7.96
CA ALA A 142 11.33 2.28 -7.44
C ALA A 142 12.12 2.89 -6.28
N ASP A 143 12.51 4.15 -6.41
CA ASP A 143 13.14 4.88 -5.31
C ASP A 143 12.19 4.95 -4.10
N GLY A 144 12.74 4.78 -2.89
CA GLY A 144 11.97 4.76 -1.65
C GLY A 144 11.45 3.37 -1.26
N ALA A 145 11.83 2.30 -1.97
CA ALA A 145 11.47 0.94 -1.60
C ALA A 145 11.89 0.58 -0.16
N GLU A 146 13.06 1.08 0.26
CA GLU A 146 13.61 0.91 1.60
C GLU A 146 12.75 1.55 2.71
N LYS A 147 11.91 2.53 2.36
CA LYS A 147 11.01 3.22 3.30
C LYS A 147 9.71 2.46 3.55
N ILE A 148 9.37 1.48 2.71
CA ILE A 148 8.10 0.74 2.81
C ILE A 148 8.03 -0.03 4.12
N ARG A 149 7.01 0.26 4.93
CA ARG A 149 6.76 -0.41 6.22
C ARG A 149 5.65 -1.44 6.15
N ASN A 150 4.71 -1.30 5.22
CA ASN A 150 3.56 -2.20 5.08
C ASN A 150 3.43 -2.64 3.63
N LEU A 151 3.58 -3.94 3.37
CA LEU A 151 3.54 -4.51 2.04
C LEU A 151 2.54 -5.67 1.97
N GLU A 152 1.74 -5.71 0.92
CA GLU A 152 0.87 -6.82 0.57
C GLU A 152 1.06 -7.18 -0.89
N PHE A 153 1.22 -8.46 -1.20
CA PHE A 153 1.21 -8.91 -2.59
C PHE A 153 0.61 -10.30 -2.75
N ARG A 154 0.15 -10.55 -3.98
CA ARG A 154 -0.38 -11.85 -4.36
C ARG A 154 0.76 -12.78 -4.72
N VAL A 155 0.65 -14.03 -4.29
CA VAL A 155 1.60 -15.06 -4.65
C VAL A 155 0.89 -16.11 -5.46
N GLU A 156 1.27 -16.19 -6.74
CA GLU A 156 0.74 -17.19 -7.65
C GLU A 156 1.36 -18.55 -7.31
N THR A 157 0.53 -19.57 -7.20
CA THR A 157 0.88 -20.84 -6.58
C THR A 157 1.85 -21.69 -7.39
N HIS A 158 1.87 -21.53 -8.71
CA HIS A 158 2.88 -22.15 -9.57
C HIS A 158 4.28 -21.52 -9.40
N MET A 159 4.35 -20.35 -8.76
CA MET A 159 5.59 -19.68 -8.35
C MET A 159 5.89 -19.90 -6.87
N TRP A 160 4.93 -20.43 -6.11
CA TRP A 160 5.14 -20.96 -4.77
C TRP A 160 5.70 -22.37 -4.87
N ASP A 161 6.86 -22.53 -5.55
CA ASP A 161 7.67 -23.67 -5.19
C ASP A 161 8.11 -23.39 -3.75
N VAL A 162 7.60 -24.18 -2.81
CA VAL A 162 7.75 -23.95 -1.36
C VAL A 162 9.24 -23.84 -0.97
N VAL A 163 10.16 -24.21 -1.87
CA VAL A 163 11.61 -24.13 -1.70
C VAL A 163 12.17 -22.71 -1.94
N ASP A 164 11.62 -21.93 -2.88
CA ASP A 164 12.22 -20.68 -3.36
C ASP A 164 11.23 -19.50 -3.38
N PHE A 165 10.54 -19.26 -2.26
CA PHE A 165 9.87 -17.97 -2.11
C PHE A 165 10.91 -16.83 -2.15
N CYS A 166 10.51 -15.67 -2.68
CA CYS A 166 11.31 -14.45 -2.85
C CYS A 166 11.79 -13.77 -1.55
N TRP A 167 12.14 -14.53 -0.50
CA TRP A 167 12.63 -14.00 0.77
C TRP A 167 13.86 -13.10 0.60
N ASN A 168 14.71 -13.40 -0.39
CA ASN A 168 15.85 -12.53 -0.75
C ASN A 168 15.42 -11.14 -1.22
N ASP A 169 14.28 -11.03 -1.90
CA ASP A 169 13.71 -9.75 -2.33
C ASP A 169 13.04 -9.05 -1.14
N VAL A 170 12.20 -9.78 -0.40
CA VAL A 170 11.52 -9.25 0.81
C VAL A 170 12.54 -8.71 1.84
N ARG A 171 13.71 -9.34 1.96
CA ARG A 171 14.80 -8.91 2.84
C ARG A 171 15.33 -7.50 2.54
N GLN A 172 15.24 -7.05 1.30
CA GLN A 172 15.77 -5.75 0.88
C GLN A 172 14.93 -4.57 1.37
N PHE A 173 13.70 -4.80 1.83
CA PHE A 173 12.86 -3.78 2.45
C PHE A 173 13.27 -3.57 3.91
N SER A 174 14.31 -2.75 4.13
CA SER A 174 14.93 -2.55 5.45
C SER A 174 14.01 -1.96 6.52
N SER A 175 12.96 -1.23 6.13
CA SER A 175 11.95 -0.67 7.03
C SER A 175 10.68 -1.51 7.16
N LEU A 176 10.61 -2.69 6.52
CA LEU A 176 9.40 -3.49 6.48
C LEU A 176 9.00 -3.97 7.89
N ARG A 177 7.78 -3.63 8.31
CA ARG A 177 7.20 -4.02 9.59
C ARG A 177 6.10 -5.06 9.43
N ASN A 178 5.30 -4.92 8.38
CA ASN A 178 4.15 -5.77 8.13
C ASN A 178 4.20 -6.31 6.70
N LEU A 179 4.16 -7.63 6.55
CA LEU A 179 4.08 -8.32 5.28
C LEU A 179 2.81 -9.17 5.23
N ARG A 180 1.98 -8.97 4.21
CA ARG A 180 0.76 -9.74 3.97
C ARG A 180 0.87 -10.49 2.66
N LEU A 181 0.78 -11.82 2.73
CA LEU A 181 0.86 -12.69 1.56
C LEU A 181 -0.52 -13.22 1.24
N MET A 182 -1.02 -12.93 0.04
CA MET A 182 -2.27 -13.51 -0.45
C MET A 182 -1.95 -14.71 -1.35
N ILE A 183 -2.11 -15.91 -0.80
CA ILE A 183 -1.89 -17.16 -1.54
C ILE A 183 -3.23 -17.66 -2.07
N TYR A 184 -3.30 -18.00 -3.36
CA TYR A 184 -4.54 -18.54 -3.93
C TYR A 184 -4.77 -20.00 -3.54
N ALA A 185 -6.05 -20.28 -3.32
CA ALA A 185 -6.62 -21.37 -2.55
C ALA A 185 -6.28 -22.81 -2.91
N SER A 186 -5.73 -23.06 -4.08
CA SER A 186 -5.67 -24.41 -4.60
C SER A 186 -4.50 -25.23 -4.06
N PHE A 187 -3.59 -24.66 -3.25
CA PHE A 187 -2.32 -25.33 -2.92
C PHE A 187 -1.75 -25.10 -1.52
N VAL A 188 -2.32 -24.22 -0.69
CA VAL A 188 -1.83 -24.01 0.68
C VAL A 188 -3.00 -24.07 1.63
N ASP A 189 -2.97 -25.03 2.55
CA ASP A 189 -3.92 -25.14 3.66
C ASP A 189 -3.21 -25.02 5.02
N ASP A 190 -3.97 -25.16 6.10
CA ASP A 190 -3.45 -25.05 7.47
C ASP A 190 -2.32 -26.05 7.76
N SER A 191 -2.29 -27.20 7.07
CA SER A 191 -1.27 -28.23 7.24
C SER A 191 0.09 -27.85 6.65
N ASP A 192 0.13 -26.89 5.72
CA ASP A 192 1.36 -26.36 5.12
C ASP A 192 2.04 -25.29 5.99
N ILE A 193 1.28 -24.64 6.87
CA ILE A 193 1.76 -23.53 7.71
C ILE A 193 3.00 -23.90 8.55
N PRO A 194 3.08 -25.08 9.22
CA PRO A 194 4.29 -25.48 9.93
C PRO A 194 5.52 -25.56 9.03
N GLY A 195 5.37 -26.08 7.81
CA GLY A 195 6.46 -26.18 6.84
C GLY A 195 6.94 -24.80 6.36
N ILE A 196 6.01 -23.88 6.11
CA ILE A 196 6.32 -22.49 5.74
C ILE A 196 7.05 -21.79 6.90
N ARG A 197 6.57 -21.96 8.13
CA ARG A 197 7.18 -21.38 9.33
C ARG A 197 8.61 -21.87 9.53
N GLU A 198 8.85 -23.17 9.38
CA GLU A 198 10.18 -23.75 9.54
C GLU A 198 11.15 -23.28 8.44
N LYS A 199 10.68 -23.14 7.20
CA LYS A 199 11.52 -22.60 6.12
C LYS A 199 11.86 -21.13 6.32
N LEU A 200 10.88 -20.32 6.74
CA LEU A 200 11.11 -18.93 7.09
C LEU A 200 12.10 -18.80 8.25
N ARG A 201 11.98 -19.66 9.27
CA ARG A 201 12.95 -19.74 10.39
C ARG A 201 14.36 -20.03 9.88
N ASN A 202 14.52 -21.08 9.06
CA ASN A 202 15.81 -21.47 8.49
C ASN A 202 16.38 -20.40 7.57
N PHE A 203 15.55 -19.63 6.87
CA PHE A 203 15.99 -18.46 6.10
C PHE A 203 16.49 -17.35 7.02
N ALA A 204 15.70 -16.97 8.04
CA ALA A 204 16.08 -15.92 8.98
C ALA A 204 17.35 -16.27 9.78
N LEU A 205 17.56 -17.54 10.15
CA LEU A 205 18.80 -18.01 10.78
C LEU A 205 20.04 -17.84 9.88
N ARG A 206 19.88 -17.95 8.56
CA ARG A 206 20.96 -17.71 7.59
C ARG A 206 21.21 -16.22 7.31
N HIS A 207 20.30 -15.36 7.76
CA HIS A 207 20.31 -13.91 7.52
C HIS A 207 20.08 -13.13 8.83
N PRO A 208 21.03 -13.18 9.79
CA PRO A 208 20.86 -12.53 11.11
C PRO A 208 20.70 -11.01 11.04
N GLU A 209 21.13 -10.38 9.94
CA GLU A 209 20.92 -8.96 9.66
C GLU A 209 19.47 -8.61 9.31
N TRP A 210 18.68 -9.61 8.91
CA TRP A 210 17.32 -9.39 8.45
C TRP A 210 16.35 -9.27 9.63
N LYS A 211 15.76 -8.08 9.77
CA LYS A 211 14.64 -7.84 10.68
C LYS A 211 13.38 -8.45 10.08
N VAL A 212 13.03 -9.65 10.53
CA VAL A 212 11.84 -10.36 10.06
C VAL A 212 10.59 -9.51 10.38
N PRO A 213 9.77 -9.13 9.38
CA PRO A 213 8.54 -8.39 9.62
C PRO A 213 7.47 -9.28 10.26
N ASN A 214 6.39 -8.67 10.75
CA ASN A 214 5.16 -9.40 11.07
C ASN A 214 4.56 -9.95 9.76
N ILE A 215 4.62 -11.27 9.58
CA ILE A 215 4.17 -11.94 8.37
C ILE A 215 2.80 -12.57 8.62
N ARG A 216 1.83 -12.19 7.79
CA ARG A 216 0.49 -12.77 7.76
C ARG A 216 0.24 -13.40 6.40
N ILE A 217 -0.31 -14.60 6.41
CA ILE A 217 -0.68 -15.33 5.20
C ILE A 217 -2.20 -15.44 5.15
N TRP A 218 -2.79 -15.05 4.04
CA TRP A 218 -4.19 -15.30 3.77
C TRP A 218 -4.34 -16.71 3.22
N LEU A 219 -5.05 -17.54 3.97
CA LEU A 219 -5.48 -18.85 3.54
C LEU A 219 -6.93 -18.72 3.09
N GLY A 220 -7.13 -18.76 1.78
CA GLY A 220 -8.45 -18.91 1.23
C GLY A 220 -8.63 -20.35 0.79
N SER A 221 -9.64 -21.05 1.27
CA SER A 221 -10.19 -22.26 0.63
C SER A 221 -11.67 -22.00 0.37
N PRO A 222 -12.37 -22.85 -0.40
CA PRO A 222 -13.82 -22.74 -0.54
C PRO A 222 -14.56 -22.78 0.81
N SER A 223 -14.00 -23.48 1.81
CA SER A 223 -14.62 -23.71 3.13
C SER A 223 -14.13 -22.77 4.23
N MET A 224 -12.94 -22.17 4.11
CA MET A 224 -12.35 -21.36 5.18
C MET A 224 -11.50 -20.21 4.60
N ARG A 225 -11.73 -18.99 5.09
CA ARG A 225 -11.02 -17.80 4.62
C ARG A 225 -10.56 -16.98 5.81
N HIS A 226 -9.26 -17.02 6.10
CA HIS A 226 -8.72 -16.33 7.25
C HIS A 226 -7.24 -15.96 7.08
N TRP A 227 -6.80 -15.01 7.91
CA TRP A 227 -5.41 -14.66 8.03
C TRP A 227 -4.76 -15.50 9.14
N VAL A 228 -3.64 -16.14 8.82
CA VAL A 228 -2.77 -16.80 9.77
C VAL A 228 -1.53 -15.94 9.99
N THR A 229 -1.22 -15.64 11.24
CA THR A 229 0.03 -14.97 11.61
C THR A 229 1.12 -16.03 11.74
N LEU A 230 2.27 -15.81 11.10
CA LEU A 230 3.46 -16.60 11.35
C LEU A 230 4.15 -16.05 12.61
N GLU A 231 3.58 -16.33 13.77
CA GLU A 231 4.07 -15.84 15.07
C GLU A 231 5.49 -16.33 15.41
N ASP A 232 6.18 -15.48 16.19
CA ASP A 232 7.40 -15.70 16.96
C ASP A 232 8.40 -16.69 16.37
N LEU A 233 9.08 -16.22 15.32
CA LEU A 233 10.47 -16.54 15.12
C LEU A 233 11.30 -15.84 16.21
N ASN A 234 11.11 -16.22 17.49
CA ASN A 234 12.02 -15.85 18.57
C ASN A 234 13.37 -16.54 18.32
N ILE A 235 14.14 -15.96 17.40
CA ILE A 235 15.50 -16.37 17.06
C ILE A 235 16.49 -15.87 18.13
N THR A 236 16.02 -15.08 19.10
CA THR A 236 16.86 -14.34 20.05
C THR A 236 17.25 -15.08 21.34
N GLU A 237 16.95 -16.37 21.55
CA GLU A 237 17.24 -16.99 22.87
C GLU A 237 18.22 -18.18 22.92
N ASN A 238 18.79 -18.68 21.81
CA ASN A 238 19.68 -19.88 21.89
C ASN A 238 21.11 -19.72 21.32
N VAL A 239 21.67 -18.51 21.34
CA VAL A 239 23.10 -18.33 21.02
C VAL A 239 23.77 -17.61 22.18
N LEU A 240 23.96 -18.32 23.29
CA LEU A 240 24.96 -18.09 24.34
C LEU A 240 24.79 -19.16 25.46
N GLU A 241 25.06 -20.44 25.15
CA GLU A 241 25.53 -21.44 26.14
C GLU A 241 26.58 -22.34 25.49
#